data_AF-A0A0C3Q348-F1
#
_entry.id   AF-A0A0C3Q348-F1
#
_cell.length_a   1.000
_cell.length_b   1.000
_cell.length_c   1.000
_cell.angle_alpha   90.00
_cell.angle_beta   90.00
_cell.angle_gamma   90.00
#
_symmetry.space_group_name_H-M   'P 1'
#
loop_
_entity.id
_entity.type
_entity.pdbx_description
1 polymer ?
#
loop_
_entity_poly.entity_id
_entity_poly.type
_entity_poly.pdbx_seq_one_letter_code
_entity_poly.pdbx_strand_id
1 'polypeptide(L)' 'AESAKCVACGNRRETVEHYLLFCSRYINQRMKLREKLKKAELIKTFNPMQLSTLLSDPAAIPLTLEYIRETRRFPLHTPE' A
#
# COMPACT_ATOMS: atom_id res chain seq x y z
N ALA A 1 -22.18 5.25 8.55
CA ALA A 1 -21.19 4.34 7.95
C ALA A 1 -20.23 3.87 9.04
N GLU A 2 -20.39 2.64 9.52
CA GLU A 2 -19.42 2.01 10.42
C GLU A 2 -18.05 2.02 9.76
N SER A 3 -17.11 2.74 10.35
CA SER A 3 -15.76 2.80 9.82
C SER A 3 -15.04 1.54 10.23
N ALA A 4 -14.87 0.62 9.29
CA ALA A 4 -14.12 -0.61 9.49
C ALA A 4 -12.79 -0.27 10.17
N LYS A 5 -12.57 -0.79 11.38
CA LYS A 5 -11.28 -0.67 12.06
C LYS A 5 -10.32 -1.66 11.42
N CYS A 6 -9.04 -1.33 11.36
CA CYS A 6 -8.04 -2.30 10.94
C CYS A 6 -7.88 -3.37 12.03
N VAL A 7 -8.27 -4.61 11.74
CA VAL A 7 -8.23 -5.75 12.69
C VAL A 7 -6.81 -5.97 13.26
N ALA A 8 -5.77 -5.70 12.47
CA ALA A 8 -4.39 -5.87 12.90
C ALA A 8 -3.84 -4.70 13.74
N CYS A 9 -4.40 -3.50 13.59
CA CYS A 9 -3.92 -2.31 14.30
C CYS A 9 -4.81 -1.91 15.48
N GLY A 10 -5.95 -2.60 15.68
CA GLY A 10 -6.86 -2.46 16.82
C GLY A 10 -7.67 -1.17 16.87
N ASN A 11 -7.03 -0.02 16.65
CA ASN A 11 -7.60 1.30 16.92
C ASN A 11 -7.51 2.28 15.76
N ARG A 12 -6.81 1.94 14.66
CA ARG A 12 -6.78 2.82 13.48
C ARG A 12 -7.97 2.54 12.58
N ARG A 13 -8.63 3.61 12.15
CA ARG A 13 -9.61 3.58 11.06
C ARG A 13 -8.92 2.97 9.84
N GLU A 14 -9.52 1.93 9.26
CA GLU A 14 -9.00 1.33 8.04
C GLU A 14 -9.30 2.28 6.88
N THR A 15 -8.28 3.01 6.45
CA THR A 15 -8.32 3.89 5.27
C THR A 15 -7.35 3.39 4.22
N VAL A 16 -7.50 3.85 2.98
CA VAL A 16 -6.53 3.58 1.90
C VAL A 16 -5.13 4.04 2.32
N GLU A 17 -5.03 5.21 2.96
CA GLU A 17 -3.78 5.74 3.50
C GLU A 17 -3.19 4.82 4.59
N HIS A 18 -4.01 4.36 5.54
CA HIS A 18 -3.55 3.42 6.56
C HIS A 18 -3.02 2.13 5.93
N TYR A 19 -3.78 1.55 5.02
CA TYR A 19 -3.43 0.32 4.34
C TYR A 19 -2.12 0.44 3.56
N LEU A 20 -1.94 1.50 2.77
CA LEU A 20 -0.78 1.68 1.90
C LEU A 20 0.47 2.20 2.65
N LEU A 21 0.30 3.00 3.70
CA LEU A 21 1.42 3.72 4.33
C LEU A 21 1.77 3.23 5.74
N PHE A 22 0.80 2.71 6.51
CA PHE A 22 0.97 2.59 7.96
C PHE A 22 0.66 1.22 8.57
N CYS A 23 -0.11 0.36 7.91
CA CYS A 23 -0.67 -0.86 8.53
C CYS A 23 0.40 -1.88 8.93
N SER A 24 0.63 -2.12 10.22
CA SER A 24 1.72 -3.00 10.70
C SER A 24 1.70 -4.40 10.06
N ARG A 25 0.52 -4.94 9.75
CA ARG A 25 0.31 -6.24 9.07
C ARG A 25 1.09 -6.39 7.76
N TYR A 26 1.25 -5.30 7.00
CA TYR A 26 1.83 -5.33 5.66
C TYR A 26 3.21 -4.68 5.59
N ILE A 27 3.93 -4.64 6.71
CA ILE A 27 5.25 -3.99 6.78
C ILE A 27 6.24 -4.57 5.78
N ASN A 28 6.27 -5.90 5.61
CA ASN A 28 7.20 -6.57 4.70
C ASN A 28 6.93 -6.21 3.24
N GLN A 29 5.66 -6.23 2.83
CA GLN A 29 5.23 -5.82 1.50
C GLN A 29 5.50 -4.33 1.27
N ARG A 30 5.28 -3.48 2.27
CA ARG A 30 5.58 -2.04 2.16
C ARG A 30 7.07 -1.77 2.01
N MET A 31 7.92 -2.51 2.72
CA MET A 31 9.37 -2.38 2.57
C MET A 31 9.81 -2.76 1.16
N LYS A 32 9.27 -3.85 0.60
CA LYS A 32 9.52 -4.22 -0.80
C LYS A 32 9.05 -3.14 -1.79
N LEU A 33 7.83 -2.62 -1.61
CA LEU A 33 7.29 -1.52 -2.41
C LEU A 33 8.21 -0.30 -2.35
N ARG A 34 8.65 0.11 -1.15
CA ARG A 34 9.56 1.24 -0.95
C ARG A 34 10.87 1.05 -1.70
N GLU A 35 11.47 -0.15 -1.64
CA GLU A 35 12.71 -0.44 -2.36
C GLU A 35 12.52 -0.41 -3.88
N LYS A 36 11.38 -0.91 -4.40
CA LYS A 36 11.07 -0.82 -5.83
C LYS A 36 10.89 0.63 -6.29
N LEU A 37 10.17 1.45 -5.51
CA LEU A 37 9.98 2.87 -5.82
C LEU A 37 11.30 3.66 -5.79
N LYS A 38 12.21 3.35 -4.85
CA LYS A 38 13.55 3.94 -4.81
C LYS A 38 14.36 3.56 -6.05
N LYS A 39 14.36 2.28 -6.43
CA LYS A 39 15.07 1.78 -7.63
C LYS A 39 14.54 2.40 -8.92
N ALA A 40 13.26 2.76 -8.96
CA ALA A 40 12.62 3.46 -10.06
C ALA A 40 12.76 4.99 -9.99
N GLU A 41 13.53 5.52 -9.03
CA GLU A 41 13.73 6.96 -8.79
C GLU A 41 12.43 7.77 -8.52
N LEU A 42 11.33 7.09 -8.20
CA LEU A 42 10.02 7.70 -7.93
C LEU A 42 9.95 8.34 -6.53
N ILE A 43 10.79 7.87 -5.61
CA ILE A 43 10.96 8.44 -4.27
C ILE A 43 12.44 8.51 -3.89
N LYS A 44 12.81 9.53 -3.13
CA LYS A 44 14.17 9.66 -2.56
C LYS A 44 14.32 8.80 -1.31
N THR A 45 15.55 8.39 -0.98
CA THR A 45 15.89 7.55 0.19
C THR A 45 15.25 8.06 1.49
N PHE A 46 15.32 9.38 1.70
CA PHE A 46 14.84 10.04 2.91
C PHE A 46 13.38 10.49 2.85
N ASN A 47 12.73 10.44 1.68
CA ASN A 47 11.34 10.89 1.57
C ASN A 47 10.37 9.81 2.04
N PRO A 48 9.31 10.17 2.79
CA PRO A 48 8.22 9.25 3.05
C PRO A 48 7.48 8.92 1.75
N MET A 49 6.94 7.69 1.66
CA MET A 49 6.00 7.36 0.59
C MET A 49 4.75 8.23 0.76
N GLN A 50 4.30 8.86 -0.32
CA GLN A 50 3.09 9.66 -0.33
C GLN A 50 1.96 8.96 -1.09
N LEU A 51 0.73 9.14 -0.62
CA LEU A 51 -0.45 8.55 -1.22
C LEU A 51 -0.63 8.99 -2.69
N SER A 52 -0.38 10.27 -2.96
CA SER A 52 -0.39 10.87 -4.29
C SER A 52 0.59 10.18 -5.24
N THR A 53 1.83 9.92 -4.81
CA THR A 53 2.80 9.17 -5.63
C THR A 53 2.29 7.77 -5.95
N LEU A 54 1.75 7.04 -4.96
CA LEU A 54 1.33 5.65 -5.16
C LEU A 54 0.10 5.49 -6.06
N LEU A 55 -0.78 6.50 -6.10
CA LEU A 55 -2.09 6.42 -6.75
C LEU A 55 -2.22 7.27 -8.01
N SER A 56 -1.39 8.31 -8.18
CA SER A 56 -1.48 9.25 -9.31
C SER A 56 -0.31 9.14 -10.28
N ASP A 57 0.85 8.61 -9.86
CA ASP A 57 1.99 8.45 -10.75
C ASP A 57 1.85 7.16 -11.59
N PRO A 58 1.77 7.25 -12.94
CA PRO A 58 1.60 6.09 -13.80
C PRO A 58 2.69 5.02 -13.65
N ALA A 59 3.93 5.42 -13.32
CA ALA A 59 5.03 4.49 -13.11
C ALA A 59 4.97 3.82 -11.72
N ALA A 60 4.36 4.46 -10.73
CA ALA A 60 4.14 3.88 -9.42
C ALA A 60 2.96 2.90 -9.39
N ILE A 61 1.91 3.14 -10.18
CA ILE A 61 0.69 2.30 -10.24
C ILE A 61 0.98 0.80 -10.34
N PRO A 62 1.80 0.28 -11.29
CA PRO A 62 2.04 -1.15 -11.40
C PRO A 62 2.72 -1.74 -10.14
N LEU A 63 3.60 -0.97 -9.49
CA LEU A 63 4.27 -1.34 -8.25
C LEU A 63 3.27 -1.35 -7.08
N THR A 64 2.39 -0.35 -7.00
CA THR A 64 1.31 -0.29 -6.02
C THR A 64 0.34 -1.47 -6.18
N LEU A 65 -0.04 -1.83 -7.41
CA LEU A 65 -0.89 -2.99 -7.69
C LEU A 65 -0.24 -4.32 -7.35
N GLU A 66 1.08 -4.43 -7.52
CA GLU A 66 1.84 -5.60 -7.07
C GLU A 66 1.84 -5.71 -5.54
N TYR A 67 2.10 -4.62 -4.81
CA TYR A 67 1.94 -4.58 -3.35
C TYR A 67 0.55 -5.06 -2.93
N ILE A 68 -0.51 -4.55 -3.58
CA ILE A 68 -1.89 -4.93 -3.28
C ILE A 68 -2.10 -6.43 -3.44
N ARG A 69 -1.62 -7.02 -4.54
CA ARG A 69 -1.69 -8.46 -4.80
C ARG A 69 -0.90 -9.27 -3.75
N GLU A 70 0.31 -8.85 -3.39
CA GLU A 70 1.13 -9.51 -2.37
C GLU A 70 0.49 -9.50 -0.98
N THR A 71 -0.29 -8.45 -0.66
CA THR A 71 -0.97 -8.37 0.65
C THR A 71 -2.08 -9.41 0.81
N ARG A 72 -2.57 -10.00 -0.29
CA ARG A 72 -3.75 -10.90 -0.33
C ARG A 72 -4.94 -10.35 0.45
N ARG A 73 -5.04 -9.01 0.55
CA ARG A 73 -6.08 -8.33 1.31
C ARG A 73 -7.43 -8.47 0.62
N PHE A 74 -7.42 -8.42 -0.71
CA PHE A 74 -8.60 -8.56 -1.54
C PHE A 74 -8.57 -9.93 -2.21
N PRO A 75 -9.67 -10.70 -2.17
CA PRO A 75 -9.76 -11.92 -2.95
C PRO A 75 -9.60 -11.58 -4.44
N LEU A 76 -8.91 -12.44 -5.19
CA LEU A 76 -8.92 -12.35 -6.64
C LEU A 76 -10.35 -12.65 -7.08
N HIS A 77 -11.08 -11.64 -7.54
CA HIS A 77 -12.35 -11.88 -8.21
C HIS A 77 -12.04 -12.67 -9.48
N THR A 78 -12.30 -13.98 -9.46
CA THR A 78 -12.55 -14.74 -10.67
C THR A 78 -13.95 -14.34 -11.13
N PRO A 79 -14.12 -13.71 -12.31
CA PRO A 79 -15.45 -13.56 -12.88
C PRO A 79 -16.02 -14.97 -13.10
N GLU A 80 -17.22 -15.22 -12.57
CA GLU A 80 -18.03 -16.40 -12.88
C GLU A 80 -18.62 -16.32 -14.29
#